data_AF-A0A920RZ53-F1
#
_entry.id   AF-A0A920RZ53-F1
#
_cell.length_a   1.000
_cell.length_b   1.000
_cell.length_c   1.000
_cell.angle_alpha   90.00
_cell.angle_beta   90.00
_cell.angle_gamma   90.00
#
_symmetry.space_group_name_H-M   'P 1'
#
loop_
_entity.id
_entity.type
_entity.pdbx_description
1 polymer ?
#
loop_
_entity_poly.entity_id
_entity_poly.type
_entity_poly.pdbx_seq_one_letter_code
_entity_poly.pdbx_strand_id
1 'polypeptide(L)' 'MSINAVKGVNIGIGMNAALLSGEDNSDEIRNIGGKAKFKSNNAGGILGGISSGQDIVLSFSVKPTSSILKKKRNYK' A
#
# COMPACT_ATOMS: atom_id res chain seq x y z
N MET A 1 -10.06 6.26 -4.61
CA MET A 1 -9.06 6.85 -5.55
C MET A 1 -9.61 8.15 -6.17
N SER A 2 -10.14 9.07 -5.36
CA SER A 2 -10.81 10.31 -5.83
C SER A 2 -9.88 11.51 -5.99
N ILE A 3 -8.62 11.40 -5.54
CA ILE A 3 -7.62 12.46 -5.69
C ILE A 3 -7.21 12.54 -7.17
N ASN A 4 -7.27 13.74 -7.72
CA ASN A 4 -6.88 13.98 -9.12
C ASN A 4 -5.46 13.48 -9.40
N ALA A 5 -5.25 12.97 -10.61
CA ALA A 5 -3.98 12.40 -11.07
C ALA A 5 -3.48 11.14 -10.33
N VAL A 6 -4.16 10.63 -9.29
CA VAL A 6 -3.82 9.34 -8.68
C VAL A 6 -4.13 8.19 -9.64
N LYS A 7 -3.19 7.24 -9.76
CA LYS A 7 -3.27 6.07 -10.65
C LYS A 7 -3.19 4.72 -9.96
N GLY A 8 -2.89 4.71 -8.67
CA GLY A 8 -2.81 3.50 -7.86
C GLY A 8 -2.78 3.87 -6.39
N VAL A 9 -3.28 2.97 -5.55
CA VAL A 9 -3.23 3.06 -4.09
C VAL A 9 -2.76 1.71 -3.57
N ASN A 10 -1.87 1.76 -2.60
CA ASN A 10 -1.27 0.61 -1.94
C ASN A 10 -1.53 0.71 -0.44
N ILE A 11 -1.83 -0.43 0.17
CA ILE A 11 -1.90 -0.60 1.62
C ILE A 11 -0.69 -1.45 2.04
N GLY A 12 0.00 -1.04 3.10
CA GLY A 12 1.21 -1.71 3.56
C GLY A 12 2.28 -1.80 2.48
N ILE A 13 2.83 -2.99 2.25
CA ILE A 13 3.84 -3.22 1.19
C ILE A 13 3.26 -3.11 -0.23
N GLY A 14 1.93 -3.04 -0.35
CA GLY A 14 1.24 -2.78 -1.61
C GLY A 14 1.52 -3.85 -2.67
N MET A 15 1.80 -3.40 -3.88
CA MET A 15 1.99 -4.28 -5.03
C MET A 15 3.19 -5.23 -4.90
N ASN A 16 4.16 -4.93 -4.03
CA ASN A 16 5.27 -5.85 -3.76
C ASN A 16 4.82 -7.16 -3.11
N ALA A 17 3.64 -7.19 -2.47
CA ALA A 17 3.07 -8.42 -1.90
C ALA A 17 2.89 -9.52 -2.95
N ALA A 18 2.63 -9.17 -4.21
CA ALA A 18 2.48 -10.14 -5.30
C ALA A 18 3.78 -10.86 -5.66
N LEU A 19 4.93 -10.34 -5.21
CA LEU A 19 6.25 -10.91 -5.46
C LEU A 19 6.77 -11.75 -4.28
N LEU A 20 6.04 -11.79 -3.16
CA LEU A 20 6.46 -12.48 -1.95
C LEU A 20 5.77 -13.83 -1.79
N SER A 21 6.44 -14.74 -1.06
CA SER A 21 5.83 -15.97 -0.57
C SER A 21 4.76 -15.65 0.50
N GLY A 22 3.92 -16.64 0.81
CA GLY A 22 2.93 -16.48 1.89
C GLY A 22 3.61 -16.26 3.24
N GLU A 23 4.73 -16.94 3.47
CA GLU A 23 5.54 -16.84 4.67
C GLU A 23 6.17 -15.44 4.83
N ASP A 24 6.74 -14.89 3.76
CA ASP A 24 7.38 -13.56 3.80
C ASP A 24 6.37 -12.41 3.91
N ASN A 25 5.18 -12.59 3.32
CA ASN A 25 4.14 -11.57 3.34
C ASN A 25 3.33 -11.58 4.65
N SER A 26 3.33 -12.68 5.41
CA SER A 26 2.51 -12.82 6.62
C SER A 26 3.04 -11.98 7.78
N ASP A 27 2.14 -11.27 8.46
CA ASP A 27 2.45 -10.57 9.70
C ASP A 27 2.29 -11.52 10.89
N GLU A 28 3.41 -12.06 11.39
CA GLU A 28 3.42 -12.98 12.54
C GLU A 28 2.81 -12.31 13.79
N ILE A 29 1.80 -12.95 14.37
CA ILE A 29 1.05 -12.48 15.54
C ILE A 29 1.43 -13.28 16.77
N ARG A 30 1.76 -12.60 17.87
CA ARG A 30 1.96 -13.21 19.19
C ARG A 30 1.04 -12.56 20.22
N ASN A 31 0.51 -13.37 21.13
CA ASN A 31 -0.22 -12.86 22.27
C ASN A 31 0.76 -12.55 23.41
N ILE A 32 0.83 -11.30 23.84
CA ILE A 32 1.64 -10.87 24.99
C ILE A 32 0.73 -10.12 25.94
N GLY A 33 0.46 -10.69 27.11
CA GLY A 33 -0.37 -10.07 28.14
C GLY A 33 -1.81 -9.79 27.69
N GLY A 34 -2.40 -10.68 26.88
CA GLY A 34 -3.77 -10.54 26.37
C GLY A 34 -3.91 -9.58 25.19
N LYS A 35 -2.80 -9.06 24.66
CA LYS A 35 -2.78 -8.17 23.49
C LYS A 35 -2.06 -8.83 22.33
N ALA A 36 -2.62 -8.70 21.13
CA ALA A 36 -1.95 -9.09 19.90
C ALA A 36 -0.77 -8.15 19.65
N LYS A 37 0.42 -8.72 19.46
CA LYS A 37 1.63 -8.01 19.06
C LYS A 37 2.13 -8.60 17.75
N PHE A 38 2.24 -7.75 16.75
CA PHE A 38 2.71 -8.10 15.43
C PHE A 38 4.22 -7.88 15.33
N LYS A 39 4.91 -8.76 14.59
CA LYS A 39 6.36 -8.66 14.36
C LYS A 39 6.71 -7.71 13.20
N SER A 40 5.79 -7.57 12.24
CA SER A 40 5.88 -6.73 11.05
C SER A 40 4.54 -6.06 10.77
N ASN A 41 4.50 -5.15 9.80
CA ASN A 41 3.27 -4.46 9.37
C ASN A 41 3.14 -4.47 7.83
N ASN A 42 3.29 -5.64 7.23
CA ASN A 42 3.22 -5.82 5.78
C ASN A 42 1.81 -5.53 5.25
N ALA A 43 0.78 -5.85 6.04
CA ALA A 43 -0.60 -5.55 5.75
C ALA A 43 -0.97 -4.06 5.92
N GLY A 44 -0.06 -3.24 6.45
CA GLY A 44 -0.26 -1.80 6.60
C GLY A 44 -1.42 -1.44 7.53
N GLY A 45 -1.58 -2.19 8.61
CA GLY A 45 -2.59 -1.97 9.64
C GLY A 45 -3.99 -2.42 9.26
N ILE A 46 -4.17 -3.06 8.10
CA ILE A 46 -5.47 -3.53 7.60
C ILE A 46 -5.40 -5.03 7.29
N LEU A 47 -6.10 -5.85 8.09
CA LEU A 47 -6.20 -7.29 7.89
C LEU A 47 -7.65 -7.66 7.57
N GLY A 48 -7.89 -8.32 6.45
CA GLY A 48 -9.25 -8.71 6.04
C GLY A 48 -10.23 -7.52 5.89
N GLY A 49 -9.72 -6.32 5.61
CA GLY A 49 -10.52 -5.09 5.53
C GLY A 49 -10.84 -4.43 6.88
N ILE A 50 -10.28 -4.93 7.98
CA ILE A 50 -10.48 -4.41 9.35
C ILE A 50 -9.13 -3.88 9.88
N SER A 51 -9.18 -2.82 10.68
CA SER A 51 -7.99 -2.33 11.36
C SER A 51 -7.41 -3.38 12.32
N SER A 52 -6.11 -3.65 12.23
CA SER A 52 -5.41 -4.60 13.10
C SER A 52 -4.95 -3.99 14.43
N GLY A 53 -5.06 -2.67 14.58
CA GLY A 53 -4.51 -1.91 15.70
C GLY A 53 -3.05 -1.48 15.53
N GLN A 54 -2.41 -1.89 14.43
CA GLN A 54 -1.13 -1.32 13.99
C GLN A 54 -1.34 -0.02 13.21
N ASP A 55 -0.25 0.69 12.90
CA ASP A 55 -0.30 1.88 12.07
C ASP A 55 -0.90 1.58 10.69
N ILE A 56 -1.84 2.44 10.27
CA ILE A 56 -2.40 2.39 8.93
C ILE A 56 -1.39 3.00 7.96
N VAL A 57 -0.80 2.18 7.10
CA VAL A 57 0.21 2.59 6.13
C VAL A 57 -0.39 2.57 4.73
N LEU A 58 -0.47 3.74 4.11
CA LEU A 58 -1.03 3.94 2.77
C LEU A 58 -0.03 4.70 1.89
N SER A 59 0.10 4.29 0.65
CA SER A 59 0.81 5.04 -0.39
C SER A 59 0.01 5.07 -1.68
N PHE A 60 0.30 6.04 -2.55
CA PHE A 60 -0.40 6.19 -3.82
C PHE A 60 0.53 6.78 -4.88
N SER A 61 0.28 6.43 -6.15
CA SER A 61 1.06 6.93 -7.28
C SER A 61 0.33 8.08 -7.96
N VAL A 62 1.00 9.21 -8.14
CA VAL A 62 0.47 10.38 -8.86
C VAL A 62 1.11 10.45 -10.24
N LYS A 63 0.31 10.47 -11.31
CA LYS A 63 0.86 10.72 -12.66
C LYS A 63 1.37 12.16 -12.75
N PRO A 64 2.44 12.42 -13.53
CA PRO A 64 2.82 13.78 -13.87
C PRO A 64 1.65 14.55 -14.52
N THR A 65 1.54 15.84 -14.21
CA THR A 65 0.54 16.71 -14.83
C THR A 65 0.80 16.80 -16.34
N SER A 66 -0.28 16.88 -17.13
CA SER A 66 -0.19 16.86 -18.59
C SER A 66 0.50 18.11 -19.18
N SER A 67 0.65 19.16 -18.37
CA SER A 67 1.28 20.45 -18.69
C SER A 67 2.81 20.35 -18.67
N ILE A 68 3.37 19.51 -19.53
CA ILE A 68 4.82 19.35 -19.68
C ILE A 68 5.31 20.40 -20.70
N LEU A 69 6.34 21.18 -20.36
CA LEU A 69 6.92 22.24 -21.21
C LEU A 69 7.52 21.70 -22.54
N LYS A 70 7.79 20.40 -22.63
CA LYS A 70 8.23 19.73 -23.86
C LYS A 70 7.04 19.40 -24.76
N LYS A 71 7.13 19.83 -26.02
CA LYS A 71 6.17 19.53 -27.09
C LYS A 71 6.01 18.01 -27.23
N LYS A 72 4.82 17.50 -26.93
CA LYS A 72 4.45 16.11 -27.27
C LYS A 72 4.14 15.99 -28.76
N ARG A 73 4.50 14.86 -29.35
CA ARG A 73 4.13 14.51 -30.72
C ARG A 73 2.65 14.13 -30.71
N ASN A 74 1.81 15.05 -31.16
CA ASN A 74 0.39 14.79 -31.38
C ASN A 74 0.28 14.17 -32.77
N TYR A 75 -0.23 12.93 -32.84
CA TYR A 75 -0.69 12.37 -34.10
C TYR A 75 -2.12 12.84 -34.33
N LYS A 76 -2.37 13.42 -35.51
CA LYS A 76 -3.73 13.70 -35.98
C LYS A 76 -4.40 12.41 -36.42
#